data_AF-A0A1S1LS56-F1
#
_entry.id   AF-A0A1S1LS56-F1
#
_cell.length_a   1.000
_cell.length_b   1.000
_cell.length_c   1.000
_cell.angle_alpha   90.00
_cell.angle_beta   90.00
_cell.angle_gamma   90.00
#
_symmetry.space_group_name_H-M   'P 1'
#
loop_
_entity.id
_entity.type
_entity.pdbx_description
1 polymer ?
#
loop_
_entity_poly.entity_id
_entity_poly.type
_entity_poly.pdbx_seq_one_letter_code
_entity_poly.pdbx_strand_id
1 'polypeptide(L)'
;MSVTTDKDTYIDLATLRLADGACEELAARCELLRSAFAGAIARLDTIAPAGHSIFGDCAEGRGWYQVVHDAVRAPEGSLTAVLEQHRSVLTEFAETFRRIGDAYRDIDTNSADCSRKAGAVR
;
A
#
# COMPACT_ATOMS: atom_id res chain seq x y z
N MET A 1 22.33 -37.71 -26.61
CA MET A 1 21.21 -36.96 -25.99
C MET A 1 21.64 -35.51 -25.88
N SER A 2 21.09 -34.63 -26.72
CA SER A 2 21.33 -33.19 -26.62
C SER A 2 20.41 -32.68 -25.51
N VAL A 3 21.02 -32.23 -24.41
CA VAL A 3 20.32 -31.46 -23.39
C VAL A 3 20.12 -30.08 -24.00
N THR A 4 18.93 -29.83 -24.54
CA THR A 4 18.46 -28.47 -24.79
C THR A 4 18.30 -27.80 -23.43
N THR A 5 19.29 -27.02 -23.03
CA THR A 5 19.15 -26.02 -21.98
C THR A 5 17.98 -25.12 -22.37
N ASP A 6 16.88 -25.31 -21.65
CA ASP A 6 15.72 -24.45 -21.69
C ASP A 6 16.21 -23.01 -21.53
N LYS A 7 15.70 -22.10 -22.37
CA LYS A 7 16.09 -20.70 -22.31
C LYS A 7 15.73 -20.19 -20.92
N ASP A 8 16.75 -19.97 -20.09
CA ASP A 8 16.64 -19.10 -18.92
C ASP A 8 15.93 -17.83 -19.40
N THR A 9 14.67 -17.70 -19.00
CA THR A 9 13.86 -16.53 -19.30
C THR A 9 14.41 -15.41 -18.43
N TYR A 10 15.49 -14.80 -18.91
CA TYR A 10 16.03 -13.58 -18.34
C TYR A 10 14.94 -12.52 -18.54
N ILE A 11 14.18 -12.27 -17.48
CA ILE A 11 13.24 -11.15 -17.45
C ILE A 11 14.12 -9.91 -17.47
N ASP A 12 14.23 -9.30 -18.64
CA ASP A 12 14.87 -8.00 -18.77
C ASP A 12 14.00 -6.98 -18.03
N LEU A 13 14.42 -6.66 -16.80
CA LEU A 13 13.76 -5.67 -15.95
C LEU A 13 13.66 -4.30 -16.63
N ALA A 14 14.51 -4.00 -17.62
CA ALA A 14 14.41 -2.77 -18.41
C ALA A 14 13.17 -2.75 -19.32
N THR A 15 12.63 -3.93 -19.65
CA THR A 15 11.40 -4.10 -20.45
C THR A 15 10.17 -4.45 -19.61
N LEU A 16 10.35 -4.73 -18.31
CA LEU A 16 9.26 -5.03 -17.39
C LEU A 16 8.52 -3.74 -17.03
N ARG A 17 7.64 -3.32 -17.92
CA ARG A 17 6.77 -2.16 -17.76
C ARG A 17 5.38 -2.64 -17.34
N LEU A 18 4.79 -1.99 -16.34
CA LEU A 18 3.38 -2.20 -16.02
C LEU A 18 2.51 -1.70 -17.19
N ALA A 19 1.33 -2.28 -17.35
CA ALA A 19 0.38 -1.80 -18.35
C ALA A 19 0.06 -0.31 -18.16
N ASP A 20 -0.21 0.39 -19.26
CA ASP A 20 -0.53 1.83 -19.19
C ASP A 20 -1.71 2.09 -18.25
N GLY A 21 -1.56 3.07 -17.36
CA GLY A 21 -2.55 3.41 -16.33
C GLY A 21 -2.54 2.49 -15.10
N ALA A 22 -1.80 1.38 -15.10
CA ALA A 22 -1.75 0.48 -13.94
C ALA A 22 -1.08 1.14 -12.73
N CYS A 23 -0.08 2.00 -12.94
CA CYS A 23 0.56 2.77 -11.88
C CYS A 23 -0.45 3.70 -11.17
N GLU A 24 -1.25 4.44 -11.93
CA GLU A 24 -2.29 5.32 -11.41
C GLU A 24 -3.39 4.52 -10.69
N GLU A 25 -3.79 3.37 -11.23
CA GLU A 25 -4.77 2.50 -10.59
C GLU A 25 -4.27 1.93 -9.26
N LEU A 26 -3.01 1.46 -9.21
CA LEU A 26 -2.39 0.95 -7.99
C LEU A 26 -2.26 2.06 -6.93
N ALA A 27 -1.86 3.28 -7.33
CA ALA A 27 -1.82 4.42 -6.43
C ALA A 27 -3.22 4.73 -5.85
N ALA A 28 -4.26 4.75 -6.69
CA ALA A 28 -5.63 4.97 -6.24
C ALA A 28 -6.12 3.87 -5.28
N ARG A 29 -5.79 2.60 -5.53
CA ARG A 29 -6.11 1.48 -4.64
C ARG A 29 -5.41 1.60 -3.29
N CYS A 30 -4.15 2.02 -3.25
CA CYS A 30 -3.44 2.31 -2.01
C CYS A 30 -4.15 3.39 -1.20
N GLU A 31 -4.63 4.46 -1.85
CA GLU A 31 -5.35 5.54 -1.18
C GLU A 31 -6.72 5.13 -0.67
N LEU A 32 -7.46 4.31 -1.43
CA LEU A 32 -8.73 3.74 -0.99
C LEU A 32 -8.54 2.87 0.26
N LEU A 33 -7.52 2.00 0.27
CA LEU A 33 -7.23 1.16 1.43
C LEU A 33 -6.79 1.99 2.64
N ARG A 34 -5.95 3.01 2.42
CA ARG A 34 -5.54 3.95 3.48
C ARG A 34 -6.75 4.67 4.09
N SER A 35 -7.71 5.08 3.28
CA SER A 35 -8.97 5.69 3.72
C SER A 35 -9.84 4.71 4.50
N ALA A 36 -9.94 3.45 4.05
CA ALA A 36 -10.65 2.40 4.75
C ALA A 36 -10.07 2.12 6.15
N PHE A 37 -8.74 2.12 6.30
CA PHE A 37 -8.07 2.00 7.59
C PHE A 37 -8.32 3.21 8.48
N ALA A 38 -8.31 4.43 7.94
CA ALA A 38 -8.69 5.62 8.70
C ALA A 38 -10.12 5.51 9.26
N GLY A 39 -11.06 5.01 8.46
CA GLY A 39 -12.43 4.76 8.90
C GLY A 39 -12.58 3.61 9.90
N ALA A 40 -11.67 2.61 9.88
CA ALA A 40 -11.64 1.56 10.89
C ALA A 40 -11.14 2.11 12.24
N ILE A 41 -10.06 2.91 12.23
CA ILE A 41 -9.50 3.56 13.42
C ILE A 41 -10.54 4.50 14.06
N ALA A 42 -11.20 5.34 13.27
CA ALA A 42 -12.26 6.20 13.77
C ALA A 42 -13.40 5.43 14.45
N ARG A 43 -13.74 4.23 13.95
CA ARG A 43 -14.72 3.35 14.59
C ARG A 43 -14.20 2.74 15.89
N LEU A 44 -12.94 2.31 15.94
CA LEU A 44 -12.31 1.82 17.17
C LEU A 44 -12.34 2.90 18.27
N ASP A 45 -12.15 4.17 17.90
CA ASP A 45 -12.24 5.30 18.82
C ASP A 45 -13.63 5.54 19.40
N THR A 46 -14.69 5.07 18.74
CA THR A 46 -16.06 5.12 19.30
C THR A 46 -16.35 3.98 20.27
N ILE A 47 -15.61 2.88 20.20
CA ILE A 47 -15.85 1.66 21.00
C ILE A 47 -15.03 1.68 22.29
N ALA A 48 -13.79 2.17 22.22
CA ALA A 48 -12.88 2.21 23.36
C ALA A 48 -13.22 3.17 24.54
N PRO A 49 -14.05 4.23 24.43
CA PRO A 49 -14.42 5.08 25.57
C PRO A 49 -15.63 4.58 26.36
N ALA A 50 -16.33 3.55 25.90
CA ALA A 50 -17.44 3.00 26.67
C ALA A 50 -16.86 2.10 27.77
N GLY A 51 -16.64 2.69 28.95
CA GLY A 51 -16.47 1.98 30.21
C GLY A 51 -17.67 1.07 30.46
N HIS A 52 -17.73 -0.03 29.75
CA HIS A 52 -18.74 -1.04 29.91
C HIS A 52 -18.37 -1.83 31.15
N SER A 53 -18.89 -1.38 32.29
CA SER A 53 -18.97 -2.10 33.57
C SER A 53 -19.70 -3.45 33.47
N ILE A 54 -19.98 -3.92 32.25
CA ILE A 54 -20.72 -5.14 31.93
C ILE A 54 -19.78 -6.35 32.01
N PHE A 55 -18.48 -6.15 31.75
CA PHE A 55 -17.51 -7.23 31.82
C PHE A 55 -16.81 -7.23 33.18
N GLY A 56 -16.84 -8.37 33.87
CA GLY A 56 -16.12 -8.57 35.13
C GLY A 56 -14.60 -8.63 34.93
N ASP A 57 -13.91 -9.22 35.91
CA ASP A 57 -12.46 -9.39 35.82
C ASP A 57 -12.09 -10.60 34.94
N CYS A 58 -10.99 -10.48 34.21
CA CYS A 58 -10.35 -11.60 33.53
C CYS A 58 -9.64 -12.50 34.55
N ALA A 59 -9.20 -13.68 34.12
CA ALA A 59 -8.51 -14.66 34.97
C ALA A 59 -7.25 -14.12 35.66
N GLU A 60 -6.67 -13.02 35.15
CA GLU A 60 -5.47 -12.37 35.67
C GLU A 60 -5.80 -11.20 36.62
N GLY A 61 -7.07 -11.01 36.98
CA GLY A 61 -7.54 -9.96 37.90
C GLY A 61 -7.59 -8.56 37.28
N ARG A 62 -7.45 -8.44 35.95
CA ARG A 62 -7.67 -7.18 35.23
C ARG A 62 -9.11 -7.11 34.75
N GLY A 63 -9.76 -5.95 34.85
CA GLY A 63 -11.06 -5.74 34.22
C GLY A 63 -10.96 -5.99 32.72
N TRP A 64 -11.89 -6.77 32.14
CA TRP A 64 -11.92 -7.07 30.70
C TRP A 64 -11.91 -5.80 29.82
N TYR A 65 -12.49 -4.71 30.32
CA TYR A 65 -12.41 -3.39 29.68
C TYR A 65 -10.95 -2.95 29.44
N GLN A 66 -10.07 -3.10 30.43
CA GLN A 66 -8.67 -2.70 30.32
C GLN A 66 -7.93 -3.56 29.28
N VAL A 67 -8.20 -4.86 29.24
CA VAL A 67 -7.61 -5.78 28.26
C VAL A 67 -8.02 -5.41 26.83
N VAL A 68 -9.32 -5.13 26.62
CA VAL A 68 -9.83 -4.69 25.31
C VAL A 68 -9.26 -3.32 24.94
N HIS A 69 -9.21 -2.39 25.89
CA HIS A 69 -8.61 -1.08 25.69
C HIS A 69 -7.16 -1.21 25.24
N ASP A 70 -6.34 -2.00 25.94
CA ASP A 70 -4.92 -2.17 25.61
C ASP A 70 -4.73 -2.86 24.26
N ALA A 71 -5.52 -3.89 23.95
CA ALA A 71 -5.49 -4.55 22.63
C ALA A 71 -5.81 -3.58 21.47
N VAL A 72 -6.67 -2.59 21.71
CA VAL A 72 -7.07 -1.60 20.70
C VAL A 72 -6.14 -0.39 20.67
N ARG A 73 -5.64 0.08 21.82
CA ARG A 73 -5.01 1.40 22.00
C ARG A 73 -3.60 1.40 22.58
N ALA A 74 -3.02 0.26 22.94
CA ALA A 74 -1.64 0.26 23.43
C ALA A 74 -0.70 0.94 22.41
N PRO A 75 0.33 1.69 22.87
CA PRO A 75 1.22 2.43 21.97
C PRO A 75 1.91 1.55 20.93
N GLU A 76 2.22 0.31 21.28
CA GLU A 76 2.86 -0.68 20.42
C GLU A 76 2.04 -1.97 20.36
N GLY A 77 2.04 -2.61 19.19
CA GLY A 77 1.37 -3.90 18.98
C GLY A 77 -0.16 -3.87 19.03
N SER A 78 -0.78 -2.74 19.35
CA SER A 78 -2.24 -2.60 19.31
C SER A 78 -2.76 -2.58 17.88
N LEU A 79 -4.04 -2.90 17.74
CA LEU A 79 -4.71 -2.84 16.45
C LEU A 79 -4.62 -1.44 15.83
N THR A 80 -4.80 -0.37 16.62
CA THR A 80 -4.69 1.01 16.11
C THR A 80 -3.28 1.34 15.63
N ALA A 81 -2.25 0.98 16.41
CA ALA A 81 -0.87 1.22 16.04
C ALA A 81 -0.48 0.49 14.74
N VAL A 82 -0.91 -0.77 14.60
CA VAL A 82 -0.67 -1.57 13.39
C VAL A 82 -1.38 -0.96 12.18
N LEU A 83 -2.64 -0.53 12.32
CA LEU A 83 -3.37 0.10 11.23
C LEU A 83 -2.75 1.43 10.79
N GLU A 84 -2.28 2.26 11.72
CA GLU A 84 -1.55 3.50 11.39
C GLU A 84 -0.22 3.21 10.68
N GLN A 85 0.53 2.19 11.11
CA GLN A 85 1.74 1.78 10.41
C GLN A 85 1.45 1.38 8.95
N HIS A 86 0.40 0.60 8.72
CA HIS A 86 -0.01 0.23 7.37
C HIS A 86 -0.45 1.44 6.54
N ARG A 87 -1.10 2.43 7.15
CA ARG A 87 -1.46 3.69 6.46
C ARG A 87 -0.23 4.46 5.99
N SER A 88 0.84 4.46 6.77
CA SER A 88 2.13 5.07 6.36
C SER A 88 2.69 4.36 5.14
N VAL A 89 2.81 3.03 5.20
CA VAL A 89 3.34 2.21 4.09
C VAL A 89 2.49 2.37 2.81
N LEU A 90 1.16 2.41 2.93
CA LEU A 90 0.27 2.64 1.79
C LEU A 90 0.45 4.02 1.15
N THR A 91 0.83 5.03 1.94
CA THR A 91 1.15 6.36 1.41
C THR A 91 2.42 6.30 0.57
N GLU A 92 3.47 5.65 1.09
CA GLU A 92 4.74 5.45 0.38
C GLU A 92 4.56 4.65 -0.92
N PHE A 93 3.72 3.61 -0.91
CA PHE A 93 3.40 2.86 -2.12
C PHE A 93 2.65 3.72 -3.15
N ALA A 94 1.65 4.50 -2.73
CA ALA A 94 0.93 5.38 -3.65
C ALA A 94 1.86 6.39 -4.34
N GLU A 95 2.76 7.01 -3.57
CA GLU A 95 3.77 7.94 -4.10
C GLU A 95 4.78 7.25 -5.01
N THR A 96 5.16 6.01 -4.71
CA THR A 96 6.08 5.22 -5.53
C THR A 96 5.45 4.87 -6.88
N PHE A 97 4.20 4.39 -6.89
CA PHE A 97 3.51 4.10 -8.14
C PHE A 97 3.33 5.34 -9.01
N ARG A 98 3.00 6.50 -8.42
CA ARG A 98 2.95 7.78 -9.15
C ARG A 98 4.28 8.13 -9.80
N ARG A 99 5.38 8.06 -9.03
CA ARG A 99 6.73 8.33 -9.56
C ARG A 99 7.11 7.40 -10.71
N ILE A 100 6.75 6.12 -10.63
CA ILE A 100 6.96 5.16 -11.71
C ILE A 100 6.12 5.52 -12.94
N GLY A 101 4.84 5.85 -12.75
CA GLY A 101 3.96 6.29 -13.84
C GLY A 101 4.44 7.59 -14.52
N ASP A 102 4.94 8.55 -13.75
CA ASP A 102 5.56 9.78 -14.25
C ASP A 102 6.80 9.45 -15.10
N ALA A 103 7.69 8.59 -14.60
CA ALA A 103 8.87 8.16 -15.34
C ALA A 103 8.52 7.46 -16.66
N TYR A 104 7.47 6.63 -16.67
CA TYR A 104 6.97 6.00 -17.89
C TYR A 104 6.47 7.02 -18.92
N ARG A 105 5.74 8.06 -18.48
CA ARG A 105 5.25 9.14 -19.35
C ARG A 105 6.38 10.01 -19.90
N ASP A 106 7.40 10.30 -19.09
CA ASP A 106 8.57 11.06 -19.52
C ASP A 106 9.34 10.32 -20.62
N ILE A 107 9.54 9.00 -20.45
CA ILE A 107 10.20 8.16 -21.46
C ILE A 107 9.40 8.16 -22.77
N ASP A 108 8.08 7.97 -22.70
CA ASP A 108 7.23 7.92 -23.89
C ASP A 108 7.22 9.25 -24.64
N THR A 109 7.17 10.37 -23.91
CA THR A 109 7.17 11.72 -24.49
C THR A 109 8.50 12.00 -25.21
N ASN A 110 9.63 11.69 -24.55
CA ASN A 110 10.96 11.87 -25.12
C ASN A 110 11.18 10.98 -26.37
N SER A 111 10.68 9.75 -26.35
CA SER A 111 10.73 8.83 -27.49
C SER A 111 9.90 9.35 -28.68
N ALA A 112 8.69 9.83 -28.41
CA ALA A 112 7.80 10.40 -29.43
C ALA A 112 8.39 11.67 -30.06
N ASP A 113 9.01 12.54 -29.28
CA ASP A 113 9.69 13.75 -29.76
C ASP A 113 10.90 13.44 -30.65
N CYS A 114 11.72 12.46 -30.26
CA CYS A 114 12.85 12.00 -31.07
C CYS A 114 12.40 11.42 -32.41
N SER A 115 11.31 10.63 -32.41
CA SER A 115 10.73 10.07 -33.62
C SER A 115 10.14 11.15 -34.55
N ARG A 116 9.46 12.16 -34.01
CA ARG A 116 8.95 13.31 -34.79
C ARG A 116 10.08 14.13 -35.42
N LYS A 117 11.16 14.38 -34.68
CA LYS A 117 12.35 15.08 -35.21
C LYS A 117 13.05 14.28 -36.32
N ALA A 118 13.16 12.97 -36.20
CA ALA A 118 13.75 12.12 -37.23
C ALA A 118 12.89 12.04 -38.51
N GLY A 119 11.56 12.05 -38.39
CA GLY A 119 10.64 12.04 -39.53
C GLY A 119 10.57 13.35 -40.32
N ALA A 120 10.86 14.49 -39.69
CA ALA A 120 10.85 15.82 -40.32
C ALA A 120 12.15 16.16 -41.09
N VAL A 121 13.17 15.30 -41.02
CA VAL A 121 14.45 15.45 -41.74
C VAL A 121 14.45 14.67 -43.06
N ARG A 122 13.29 14.28 -43.57
CA ARG A 122 13.07 13.70 -44.90
C ARG A 122 12.34 14.67 -45.82
#